data_AF-A0A7S0VUU1-F1
#
_entry.id   AF-A0A7S0VUU1-F1
#
_cell.length_a   1.000
_cell.length_b   1.000
_cell.length_c   1.000
_cell.angle_alpha   90.00
_cell.angle_beta   90.00
_cell.angle_gamma   90.00
#
_symmetry.space_group_name_H-M   'P 1'
#
loop_
_entity.id
_entity.type
_entity.pdbx_description
1 polymer ?
#
loop_
_entity_poly.entity_id
_entity_poly.type
_entity_poly.pdbx_seq_one_letter_code
_entity_poly.pdbx_strand_id
1 'polypeptide(L)'
;RRSALGIGAAASAAALLPRKQAEAETVKADFDAFGEGIRKAPGKLIVGGDVEKSPEDKRSYRTLTLPNGIRVLLASDPATNKASAALDVHVGHYSDPDAIAGMAHFCEHMLFLGTSKYPEEGYLEKFLSIHGGSSNAFTSSEDTNYHFSVNQDSLEQALDIFSQFFVSPLFTPAATGRE
;
A
#
# COMPACT_ATOMS: atom_id res chain seq x y z
N ARG A 1 1.08 -19.86 -28.34
CA ARG A 1 0.76 -20.99 -27.45
C ARG A 1 1.38 -20.69 -26.08
N ARG A 2 0.61 -20.96 -25.02
CA ARG A 2 0.76 -20.52 -23.62
C ARG A 2 2.03 -21.02 -22.92
N SER A 3 2.53 -20.22 -21.98
CA SER A 3 3.30 -20.63 -20.78
C SER A 3 3.42 -19.40 -19.85
N ALA A 4 2.44 -19.11 -18.99
CA ALA A 4 2.28 -19.62 -17.61
C ALA A 4 3.50 -19.31 -16.71
N LEU A 5 3.55 -18.10 -16.13
CA LEU A 5 4.35 -17.79 -14.95
C LEU A 5 3.44 -17.92 -13.72
N GLY A 6 3.76 -18.89 -12.86
CA GLY A 6 3.09 -19.11 -11.59
C GLY A 6 3.51 -18.08 -10.55
N ILE A 7 2.51 -17.51 -9.89
CA ILE A 7 2.63 -16.63 -8.72
C ILE A 7 2.75 -17.57 -7.51
N GLY A 8 3.89 -17.54 -6.82
CA GLY A 8 4.16 -18.36 -5.65
C GLY A 8 3.92 -17.56 -4.37
N ALA A 9 2.87 -17.93 -3.63
CA ALA A 9 2.65 -17.56 -2.24
C ALA A 9 3.66 -18.30 -1.33
N ALA A 10 4.17 -17.64 -0.30
CA ALA A 10 5.00 -18.26 0.74
C ALA A 10 4.40 -18.02 2.12
N ALA A 11 3.75 -19.04 2.66
CA ALA A 11 3.50 -19.23 4.09
C ALA A 11 4.40 -20.38 4.57
N SER A 12 5.03 -20.26 5.76
CA SER A 12 5.67 -21.42 6.40
C SER A 12 5.70 -21.31 7.92
N ALA A 13 5.48 -22.45 8.57
CA ALA A 13 5.38 -22.66 10.01
C ALA A 13 6.43 -23.68 10.52
N ALA A 14 6.84 -23.48 11.77
CA ALA A 14 7.34 -24.44 12.79
C ALA A 14 8.85 -24.83 12.88
N ALA A 15 9.48 -24.47 14.01
CA ALA A 15 10.20 -25.37 14.95
C ALA A 15 10.65 -24.62 16.23
N LEU A 16 10.63 -25.29 17.40
CA LEU A 16 10.88 -24.75 18.75
C LEU A 16 12.38 -24.48 19.09
N LEU A 17 12.63 -23.37 19.81
CA LEU A 17 13.84 -22.90 20.58
C LEU A 17 14.85 -21.96 19.84
N PRO A 18 15.43 -20.90 20.47
CA PRO A 18 15.03 -20.09 21.64
C PRO A 18 14.45 -18.72 21.20
N ARG A 19 13.24 -18.41 21.70
CA ARG A 19 12.31 -17.40 21.14
C ARG A 19 12.81 -15.96 20.98
N LYS A 20 13.74 -15.45 21.80
CA LYS A 20 14.08 -14.01 21.77
C LYS A 20 15.04 -13.56 20.66
N GLN A 21 16.01 -14.39 20.26
CA GLN A 21 16.89 -14.08 19.12
C GLN A 21 16.23 -14.45 17.80
N ALA A 22 15.49 -15.56 17.79
CA ALA A 22 14.70 -15.98 16.65
C ALA A 22 13.64 -14.93 16.26
N GLU A 23 12.93 -14.30 17.21
CA GLU A 23 11.93 -13.26 16.87
C GLU A 23 12.55 -12.02 16.17
N ALA A 24 13.73 -11.55 16.60
CA ALA A 24 14.41 -10.42 15.97
C ALA A 24 14.99 -10.78 14.58
N GLU A 25 15.49 -12.00 14.41
CA GLU A 25 15.98 -12.52 13.13
C GLU A 25 14.84 -12.81 12.15
N THR A 26 13.72 -13.34 12.62
CA THR A 26 12.51 -13.60 11.81
C THR A 26 11.90 -12.30 11.32
N VAL A 27 11.77 -11.29 12.18
CA VAL A 27 11.30 -9.95 11.75
C VAL A 27 12.25 -9.36 10.72
N LYS A 28 13.58 -9.48 10.92
CA LYS A 28 14.56 -9.04 9.92
C LYS A 28 14.44 -9.81 8.60
N ALA A 29 14.24 -11.12 8.64
CA ALA A 29 14.10 -11.98 7.47
C ALA A 29 12.79 -11.73 6.69
N ASP A 30 11.68 -11.55 7.40
CA ASP A 30 10.37 -11.22 6.81
C ASP A 30 10.42 -9.85 6.10
N PHE A 31 11.09 -8.88 6.71
CA PHE A 31 11.36 -7.60 6.06
C PHE A 31 12.33 -7.72 4.87
N ASP A 32 13.35 -8.57 4.97
CA ASP A 32 14.32 -8.79 3.89
C ASP A 32 13.66 -9.52 2.69
N ALA A 33 12.60 -10.31 2.93
CA ALA A 33 11.84 -11.07 1.94
C ALA A 33 10.86 -10.22 1.10
N PHE A 34 10.33 -9.12 1.65
CA PHE A 34 9.50 -8.15 0.92
C PHE A 34 10.22 -7.51 -0.30
N GLY A 35 11.53 -7.72 -0.40
CA GLY A 35 12.44 -6.98 -1.27
C GLY A 35 12.81 -7.57 -2.62
N GLU A 36 12.36 -8.76 -3.07
CA GLU A 36 12.85 -9.29 -4.36
C GLU A 36 12.53 -8.38 -5.57
N GLY A 37 11.31 -7.81 -5.62
CA GLY A 37 10.93 -6.85 -6.66
C GLY A 37 11.64 -5.50 -6.50
N ILE A 38 11.78 -5.03 -5.26
CA ILE A 38 12.47 -3.77 -4.93
C ILE A 38 13.97 -3.86 -5.24
N ARG A 39 14.59 -5.02 -5.05
CA ARG A 39 16.01 -5.30 -5.35
C ARG A 39 16.32 -5.27 -6.85
N LYS A 40 15.33 -5.50 -7.71
CA LYS A 40 15.47 -5.47 -9.18
C LYS A 40 15.20 -4.09 -9.79
N ALA A 41 14.60 -3.17 -9.05
CA ALA A 41 14.34 -1.82 -9.52
C ALA A 41 15.66 -1.02 -9.63
N PRO A 42 15.86 -0.22 -10.70
CA PRO A 42 17.05 0.61 -10.83
C PRO A 42 17.08 1.66 -9.71
N GLY A 43 18.21 1.73 -9.01
CA GLY A 43 18.44 2.62 -7.87
C GLY A 43 18.70 1.87 -6.57
N LYS A 44 18.96 2.60 -5.48
CA LYS A 44 19.36 2.02 -4.20
C LYS A 44 18.22 2.10 -3.19
N LEU A 45 17.80 0.96 -2.65
CA LEU A 45 16.95 0.92 -1.45
C LEU A 45 17.76 1.46 -0.26
N ILE A 46 17.22 2.47 0.42
CA ILE A 46 17.80 3.00 1.65
C ILE A 46 16.95 2.50 2.81
N VAL A 47 17.57 1.73 3.71
CA VAL A 47 16.96 1.38 4.99
C VAL A 47 17.29 2.48 5.98
N GLY A 48 16.26 3.11 6.55
CA GLY A 48 16.44 4.16 7.54
C GLY A 48 16.78 3.61 8.93
N GLY A 49 17.04 4.52 9.87
CA GLY A 49 17.41 4.19 11.24
C GLY A 49 16.22 3.80 12.12
N ASP A 50 16.51 3.64 13.40
CA ASP A 50 15.52 3.35 14.43
C ASP A 50 14.47 4.47 14.51
N VAL A 51 13.20 4.07 14.67
CA VAL A 51 12.08 5.00 14.84
C VAL A 51 11.85 5.21 16.33
N GLU A 52 11.91 6.47 16.77
CA GLU A 52 11.55 6.83 18.14
C GLU A 52 10.08 6.48 18.42
N LYS A 53 9.84 5.76 19.52
CA LYS A 53 8.51 5.30 19.91
C LYS A 53 8.34 5.37 21.43
N SER A 54 7.08 5.32 21.88
CA SER A 54 6.76 5.19 23.30
C SER A 54 7.33 3.88 23.86
N PRO A 55 7.85 3.85 25.11
CA PRO A 55 8.29 2.61 25.77
C PRO A 55 7.19 1.54 25.85
N GLU A 56 5.93 1.95 25.90
CA GLU A 56 4.76 1.05 25.98
C GLU A 56 4.33 0.51 24.60
N ASP A 57 4.90 1.01 23.52
CA ASP A 57 4.57 0.59 22.16
C ASP A 57 5.30 -0.71 21.79
N LYS A 58 4.54 -1.79 21.72
CA LYS A 58 5.03 -3.14 21.42
C LYS A 58 5.30 -3.38 19.93
N ARG A 59 4.90 -2.46 19.05
CA ARG A 59 5.04 -2.60 17.60
C ARG A 59 6.49 -2.42 17.16
N SER A 60 6.85 -3.05 16.05
CA SER A 60 8.17 -2.89 15.43
C SER A 60 8.05 -2.00 14.21
N TYR A 61 8.99 -1.06 14.04
CA TYR A 61 8.95 -0.09 12.96
C TYR A 61 10.21 -0.15 12.10
N ARG A 62 10.05 0.15 10.81
CA ARG A 62 11.17 0.31 9.89
C ARG A 62 10.85 1.40 8.88
N THR A 63 11.81 2.29 8.63
CA THR A 63 11.70 3.27 7.55
C THR A 63 12.50 2.81 6.34
N LEU A 64 11.98 3.06 5.15
CA LEU A 64 12.64 2.77 3.88
C LEU A 64 12.48 3.97 2.94
N THR A 65 13.47 4.18 2.08
CA THR A 65 13.29 4.97 0.85
C THR A 65 13.52 4.06 -0.34
N LEU A 66 12.49 3.88 -1.14
CA LEU A 66 12.52 3.05 -2.34
C LEU A 66 13.41 3.67 -3.42
N PRO A 67 13.91 2.89 -4.39
CA PRO A 67 14.73 3.40 -5.50
C PRO A 67 14.10 4.56 -6.29
N ASN A 68 12.76 4.61 -6.35
CA ASN A 68 11.99 5.67 -7.01
C ASN A 68 11.73 6.90 -6.12
N GLY A 69 12.31 6.95 -4.91
CA GLY A 69 12.20 8.08 -3.98
C GLY A 69 11.00 8.01 -3.03
N ILE A 70 10.11 7.02 -3.15
CA ILE A 70 8.99 6.86 -2.21
C ILE A 70 9.53 6.54 -0.82
N ARG A 71 9.06 7.31 0.17
CA ARG A 71 9.36 7.10 1.58
C ARG A 71 8.29 6.20 2.19
N VAL A 72 8.71 5.18 2.94
CA VAL A 72 7.84 4.15 3.50
C VAL A 72 8.12 4.02 4.99
N LEU A 73 7.05 3.96 5.79
CA LEU A 73 7.09 3.51 7.18
C LEU A 73 6.35 2.18 7.27
N LEU A 74 7.06 1.13 7.65
CA LEU A 74 6.48 -0.17 7.95
C LEU A 74 6.26 -0.30 9.45
N ALA A 75 5.08 -0.76 9.84
CA ALA A 75 4.73 -1.07 11.22
C ALA A 75 4.27 -2.53 11.29
N SER A 76 4.96 -3.33 12.10
CA SER A 76 4.63 -4.72 12.35
C SER A 76 4.02 -4.86 13.75
N ASP A 77 2.78 -5.35 13.78
CA ASP A 77 2.06 -5.72 14.98
C ASP A 77 1.55 -7.16 14.84
N PRO A 78 2.28 -8.17 15.37
CA PRO A 78 1.85 -9.56 15.27
C PRO A 78 0.53 -9.89 16.00
N ALA A 79 0.03 -8.99 16.85
CA ALA A 79 -1.21 -9.18 17.59
C ALA A 79 -2.43 -8.55 16.89
N THR A 80 -2.23 -7.82 15.77
CA THR A 80 -3.33 -7.19 15.06
C THR A 80 -4.22 -8.23 14.37
N ASN A 81 -5.51 -7.94 14.23
CA ASN A 81 -6.44 -8.71 13.40
C ASN A 81 -6.77 -8.00 12.08
N LYS A 82 -6.45 -6.70 11.99
CA LYS A 82 -6.60 -5.87 10.80
C LYS A 82 -5.27 -5.29 10.38
N ALA A 83 -5.02 -5.33 9.09
CA ALA A 83 -3.93 -4.60 8.47
C ALA A 83 -4.47 -3.33 7.81
N SER A 84 -3.58 -2.38 7.56
CA SER A 84 -3.90 -1.14 6.86
C SER A 84 -2.72 -0.67 6.03
N ALA A 85 -3.01 0.12 5.01
CA ALA A 85 -2.02 0.89 4.29
C ALA A 85 -2.58 2.27 3.98
N ALA A 86 -1.68 3.24 3.83
CA ALA A 86 -1.98 4.57 3.38
C ALA A 86 -0.90 5.04 2.42
N LEU A 87 -1.28 5.86 1.44
CA LEU A 87 -0.36 6.56 0.56
C LEU A 87 -0.78 8.02 0.47
N ASP A 88 0.19 8.88 0.70
CA ASP A 88 0.04 10.32 0.70
C ASP A 88 0.80 10.91 -0.49
N VAL A 89 0.09 11.67 -1.31
CA VAL A 89 0.66 12.38 -2.45
C VAL A 89 0.74 13.85 -2.06
N HIS A 90 1.95 14.42 -2.05
CA HIS A 90 2.21 15.82 -1.68
C HIS A 90 1.81 16.80 -2.79
N VAL A 91 0.56 16.68 -3.23
CA VAL A 91 -0.16 17.54 -4.17
C VAL A 91 -1.62 17.59 -3.70
N GLY A 92 -2.15 18.78 -3.47
CA GLY A 92 -3.54 19.02 -3.11
C GLY A 92 -4.19 20.09 -3.98
N HIS A 93 -5.33 20.64 -3.55
CA HIS A 93 -6.12 21.58 -4.37
C HIS A 93 -5.43 22.93 -4.61
N TYR A 94 -4.34 23.28 -3.89
CA TYR A 94 -3.52 24.45 -4.24
C TYR A 94 -2.73 24.26 -5.54
N SER A 95 -2.64 23.02 -6.03
CA SER A 95 -2.02 22.70 -7.31
C SER A 95 -3.06 22.52 -8.44
N ASP A 96 -4.33 22.83 -8.18
CA ASP A 96 -5.36 22.80 -9.22
C ASP A 96 -4.99 23.78 -10.34
N PRO A 97 -5.17 23.41 -11.62
CA PRO A 97 -5.04 24.36 -12.71
C PRO A 97 -6.02 25.52 -12.52
N ASP A 98 -5.58 26.76 -12.75
CA ASP A 98 -6.43 27.96 -12.60
C ASP A 98 -7.76 27.86 -13.38
N ALA A 99 -7.73 27.17 -14.53
CA ALA A 99 -8.89 26.98 -15.39
C ALA A 99 -9.87 25.89 -14.89
N ILE A 100 -9.43 25.02 -13.97
CA ILE A 100 -10.19 23.84 -13.51
C ILE A 100 -9.99 23.64 -12.00
N ALA A 101 -10.69 24.46 -11.21
CA ALA A 101 -10.76 24.26 -9.77
C ALA A 101 -11.42 22.91 -9.43
N GLY A 102 -10.90 22.22 -8.42
CA GLY A 102 -11.34 20.90 -7.97
C GLY A 102 -10.65 19.73 -8.67
N MET A 103 -9.63 19.95 -9.51
CA MET A 103 -8.97 18.88 -10.27
C MET A 103 -8.32 17.83 -9.37
N ALA A 104 -7.62 18.22 -8.31
CA ALA A 104 -6.97 17.29 -7.39
C ALA A 104 -8.00 16.39 -6.70
N HIS A 105 -9.10 16.99 -6.22
CA HIS A 105 -10.19 16.24 -5.60
C HIS A 105 -10.91 15.36 -6.64
N PHE A 106 -11.12 15.84 -7.86
CA PHE A 106 -11.69 15.01 -8.92
C PHE A 106 -10.80 13.80 -9.24
N CYS A 107 -9.48 14.01 -9.38
CA CYS A 107 -8.52 12.93 -9.56
C CYS A 107 -8.59 11.89 -8.44
N GLU A 108 -8.78 12.32 -7.19
CA GLU A 108 -8.96 11.42 -6.03
C GLU A 108 -10.09 10.42 -6.25
N HIS A 109 -11.29 10.88 -6.61
CA HIS A 109 -12.45 10.01 -6.87
C HIS A 109 -12.17 9.06 -8.04
N MET A 110 -11.60 9.59 -9.12
CA MET A 110 -11.35 8.81 -10.33
C MET A 110 -10.40 7.61 -10.12
N LEU A 111 -9.52 7.63 -9.11
CA LEU A 111 -8.64 6.49 -8.81
C LEU A 111 -9.41 5.26 -8.33
N PHE A 112 -10.61 5.42 -7.75
CA PHE A 112 -11.48 4.32 -7.33
C PHE A 112 -12.28 3.69 -8.49
N LEU A 113 -12.28 4.34 -9.67
CA LEU A 113 -13.11 3.97 -10.82
C LEU A 113 -12.38 3.10 -11.85
N GLY A 114 -11.45 2.28 -11.38
CA GLY A 114 -10.84 1.21 -12.17
C GLY A 114 -9.43 1.51 -12.69
N THR A 115 -8.67 0.43 -12.82
CA THR A 115 -7.27 0.42 -13.26
C THR A 115 -7.06 -0.60 -14.36
N SER A 116 -5.94 -0.53 -15.07
CA SER A 116 -5.67 -1.48 -16.17
C SER A 116 -5.67 -2.95 -15.72
N LYS A 117 -5.18 -3.24 -14.50
CA LYS A 117 -5.16 -4.59 -13.93
C LYS A 117 -6.51 -4.99 -13.31
N TYR A 118 -7.23 -4.03 -12.74
CA TYR A 118 -8.56 -4.21 -12.14
C TYR A 118 -9.55 -3.21 -12.75
N PRO A 119 -10.10 -3.50 -13.95
CA PRO A 119 -10.87 -2.53 -14.73
C PRO A 119 -12.30 -2.33 -14.22
N GLU A 120 -12.76 -3.17 -13.30
CA GLU A 120 -14.07 -3.02 -12.69
C GLU A 120 -14.08 -1.81 -11.74
N GLU A 121 -15.07 -0.93 -11.89
CA GLU A 121 -15.24 0.23 -11.00
C GLU A 121 -15.58 -0.22 -9.56
N GLY A 122 -14.97 0.45 -8.57
CA GLY A 122 -15.16 0.14 -7.16
C GLY A 122 -14.58 -1.23 -6.75
N TYR A 123 -13.64 -1.79 -7.52
CA TYR A 123 -13.09 -3.13 -7.23
C TYR A 123 -12.44 -3.21 -5.84
N LEU A 124 -11.68 -2.18 -5.43
CA LEU A 124 -11.09 -2.12 -4.10
C LEU A 124 -12.16 -2.13 -3.01
N GLU A 125 -13.20 -1.30 -3.13
CA GLU A 125 -14.28 -1.21 -2.15
C GLU A 125 -15.03 -2.54 -2.00
N LYS A 126 -15.37 -3.18 -3.13
CA LYS A 126 -16.00 -4.50 -3.16
C LYS A 126 -15.13 -5.55 -2.48
N PHE A 127 -13.83 -5.59 -2.82
CA PHE A 127 -12.87 -6.49 -2.18
C PHE A 127 -12.82 -6.28 -0.67
N LEU A 128 -12.63 -5.03 -0.23
CA LEU A 128 -12.56 -4.68 1.18
C LEU A 128 -13.84 -5.04 1.94
N SER A 129 -15.01 -4.78 1.36
CA SER A 129 -16.31 -5.09 1.98
C SER A 129 -16.49 -6.57 2.34
N ILE A 130 -15.94 -7.47 1.52
CA ILE A 130 -16.00 -8.92 1.72
C ILE A 130 -14.90 -9.40 2.69
N HIS A 131 -13.79 -8.65 2.78
CA HIS A 131 -12.64 -8.99 3.61
C HIS A 131 -12.52 -8.15 4.90
N GLY A 132 -13.66 -7.68 5.43
CA GLY A 132 -13.72 -7.01 6.74
C GLY A 132 -13.05 -5.64 6.77
N GLY A 133 -12.90 -5.01 5.60
CA GLY A 133 -12.20 -3.77 5.37
C GLY A 133 -13.08 -2.61 4.94
N SER A 134 -12.44 -1.45 4.82
CA SER A 134 -13.00 -0.22 4.25
C SER A 134 -11.87 0.69 3.77
N SER A 135 -12.17 1.56 2.82
CA SER A 135 -11.26 2.58 2.32
C SER A 135 -11.86 3.97 2.44
N ASN A 136 -11.00 4.98 2.44
CA ASN A 136 -11.39 6.37 2.24
C ASN A 136 -10.21 7.16 1.66
N ALA A 137 -10.49 8.39 1.23
CA ALA A 137 -9.49 9.34 0.80
C ALA A 137 -9.90 10.77 1.17
N PHE A 138 -8.96 11.70 1.09
CA PHE A 138 -9.26 13.13 1.17
C PHE A 138 -8.21 13.96 0.43
N THR A 139 -8.66 15.10 -0.11
CA THR A 139 -7.81 16.12 -0.72
C THR A 139 -7.80 17.36 0.17
N SER A 140 -6.61 17.70 0.66
CA SER A 140 -6.31 18.91 1.41
C SER A 140 -5.73 19.98 0.47
N SER A 141 -5.19 21.05 1.06
CA SER A 141 -4.54 22.14 0.33
C SER A 141 -3.28 21.67 -0.40
N GLU A 142 -2.43 20.90 0.28
CA GLU A 142 -1.10 20.51 -0.22
C GLU A 142 -0.94 19.00 -0.41
N ASP A 143 -1.89 18.19 0.07
CA ASP A 143 -1.79 16.73 0.04
C ASP A 143 -3.12 16.08 -0.36
N THR A 144 -3.03 14.92 -1.02
CA THR A 144 -4.14 13.99 -1.19
C THR A 144 -3.75 12.63 -0.59
N ASN A 145 -4.55 12.16 0.36
CA ASN A 145 -4.29 10.94 1.11
C ASN A 145 -5.30 9.85 0.75
N TYR A 146 -4.81 8.64 0.54
CA TYR A 146 -5.64 7.46 0.30
C TYR A 146 -5.28 6.40 1.33
N HIS A 147 -6.27 5.75 1.93
CA HIS A 147 -6.01 4.72 2.93
C HIS A 147 -7.11 3.65 2.96
N PHE A 148 -6.72 2.47 3.41
CA PHE A 148 -7.65 1.37 3.65
C PHE A 148 -7.26 0.56 4.89
N SER A 149 -8.24 -0.18 5.40
CA SER A 149 -8.03 -1.28 6.35
C SER A 149 -8.67 -2.55 5.82
N VAL A 150 -8.15 -3.71 6.20
CA VAL A 150 -8.63 -5.03 5.76
C VAL A 150 -8.25 -6.09 6.80
N ASN A 151 -8.88 -7.26 6.80
CA ASN A 151 -8.39 -8.40 7.58
C ASN A 151 -6.95 -8.75 7.19
N GLN A 152 -6.10 -9.06 8.16
CA GLN A 152 -4.66 -9.23 7.95
C GLN A 152 -4.29 -10.22 6.82
N ASP A 153 -5.05 -11.30 6.66
CA ASP A 153 -4.80 -12.35 5.67
C ASP A 153 -5.07 -11.89 4.22
N SER A 154 -5.69 -10.72 4.04
CA SER A 154 -6.04 -10.13 2.75
C SER A 154 -5.21 -8.88 2.43
N LEU A 155 -4.22 -8.54 3.26
CA LEU A 155 -3.39 -7.34 3.07
C LEU A 155 -2.67 -7.33 1.72
N GLU A 156 -2.03 -8.44 1.34
CA GLU A 156 -1.22 -8.51 0.12
C GLU A 156 -2.07 -8.19 -1.12
N GLN A 157 -3.25 -8.81 -1.23
CA GLN A 157 -4.14 -8.58 -2.36
C GLN A 157 -4.77 -7.19 -2.32
N ALA A 158 -5.17 -6.68 -1.15
CA ALA A 158 -5.66 -5.32 -1.01
C ALA A 158 -4.60 -4.29 -1.45
N LEU A 159 -3.35 -4.50 -1.04
CA LEU A 159 -2.23 -3.63 -1.38
C LEU A 159 -1.88 -3.70 -2.88
N ASP A 160 -1.96 -4.87 -3.50
CA ASP A 160 -1.79 -5.03 -4.95
C ASP A 160 -2.85 -4.23 -5.72
N ILE A 161 -4.13 -4.35 -5.36
CA ILE A 161 -5.22 -3.56 -5.95
C ILE A 161 -4.99 -2.06 -5.74
N PHE A 162 -4.73 -1.65 -4.51
CA PHE A 162 -4.51 -0.26 -4.12
C PHE A 162 -3.31 0.36 -4.87
N SER A 163 -2.22 -0.39 -5.06
CA SER A 163 -1.03 0.10 -5.76
C SER A 163 -1.31 0.51 -7.21
N GLN A 164 -2.31 -0.11 -7.86
CA GLN A 164 -2.63 0.18 -9.26
C GLN A 164 -3.22 1.58 -9.46
N PHE A 165 -3.75 2.21 -8.41
CA PHE A 165 -4.25 3.59 -8.43
C PHE A 165 -3.14 4.55 -8.87
N PHE A 166 -1.89 4.27 -8.47
CA PHE A 166 -0.72 5.12 -8.69
C PHE A 166 0.13 4.69 -9.88
N VAL A 167 -0.29 3.66 -10.63
CA VAL A 167 0.48 3.08 -11.75
C VAL A 167 -0.26 3.27 -13.07
N SER A 168 -1.54 2.85 -13.14
CA SER A 168 -2.28 2.85 -14.40
C SER A 168 -3.81 2.96 -14.19
N PRO A 169 -4.30 4.07 -13.62
CA PRO A 169 -5.72 4.36 -13.52
C PRO A 169 -6.34 4.60 -14.92
N LEU A 170 -7.61 4.24 -15.11
CA LEU A 170 -8.22 4.23 -16.45
C LEU A 170 -8.77 5.59 -16.90
N PHE A 171 -9.34 6.38 -15.98
CA PHE A 171 -10.02 7.64 -16.31
C PHE A 171 -10.95 7.51 -17.53
N THR A 172 -11.82 6.50 -17.53
CA THR A 172 -12.66 6.24 -18.72
C THR A 172 -13.64 7.40 -18.95
N PRO A 173 -13.96 7.77 -20.22
CA PRO A 173 -14.90 8.85 -20.49
C PRO A 173 -16.26 8.67 -19.83
N ALA A 174 -16.70 7.41 -19.68
CA ALA A 174 -17.96 7.10 -19.04
C ALA A 174 -17.92 7.37 -17.53
N ALA A 175 -16.83 7.01 -16.85
CA ALA A 175 -16.62 7.29 -15.43
C ALA A 175 -16.47 8.80 -15.20
N THR A 176 -15.63 9.46 -15.99
CA THR A 176 -15.41 10.91 -15.95
C THR A 176 -16.67 11.74 -16.15
N GLY A 177 -17.66 11.25 -16.91
CA GLY A 177 -18.93 11.95 -17.11
C GLY A 177 -19.98 11.71 -16.01
N ARG A 178 -19.76 10.75 -15.10
CA ARG A 178 -20.68 10.43 -14.00
C ARG A 178 -20.21 11.00 -12.66
N GLU A 179 -18.91 10.99 -12.45
CA GLU A 179 -18.25 11.60 -11.30
C GLU A 179 -18.29 13.13 -11.40
#